data_AF-A0A537QQ11-F1
#
_entry.id   AF-A0A537QQ11-F1
#
_cell.length_a   1.000
_cell.length_b   1.000
_cell.length_c   1.000
_cell.angle_alpha   90.00
_cell.angle_beta   90.00
_cell.angle_gamma   90.00
#
_symmetry.space_group_name_H-M   'P 1'
#
loop_
_entity.id
_entity.type
_entity.pdbx_description
1 polymer ?
#
loop_
_entity_poly.entity_id
_entity_poly.type
_entity_poly.pdbx_seq_one_letter_code
_entity_poly.pdbx_strand_id
1 'polypeptide(L)'
;MTDDDSFTGRVRRYARVGSAMGGLAARLAGERYLGFAIDRERHAADLKAALGGIKGPLMKVAQLLATIPEALPEEYVRELIQLQADAPAMGWPFVRRRMQGELGPDWQRRFKSFEHVAARAASLGQV
;
A
#
# COMPACT_ATOMS: atom_id res chain seq x y z
N MET A 1 6.02 4.73 22.65
CA MET A 1 6.13 3.26 22.57
C MET A 1 5.75 2.86 21.17
N THR A 2 6.75 2.66 20.31
CA THR A 2 6.56 2.35 18.89
C THR A 2 7.01 0.91 18.71
N ASP A 3 6.05 -0.01 18.64
CA ASP A 3 6.28 -1.46 18.53
C ASP A 3 6.65 -1.91 17.10
N ASP A 4 7.07 -0.98 16.24
CA ASP A 4 7.02 -1.17 14.78
C ASP A 4 8.27 -1.78 14.14
N ASP A 5 9.38 -1.89 14.87
CA ASP A 5 10.66 -2.40 14.34
C ASP A 5 11.17 -3.68 15.02
N SER A 6 10.31 -4.36 15.79
CA SER A 6 10.67 -5.65 16.38
C SER A 6 10.68 -6.77 15.32
N PHE A 7 11.62 -7.72 15.45
CA PHE A 7 11.70 -8.92 14.62
C PHE A 7 10.35 -9.66 14.57
N THR A 8 9.65 -9.73 15.71
CA THR A 8 8.32 -10.34 15.86
C THR A 8 7.25 -9.62 15.03
N GLY A 9 7.26 -8.28 15.00
CA GLY A 9 6.34 -7.49 14.18
C GLY A 9 6.50 -7.74 12.68
N ARG A 10 7.75 -7.93 12.22
CA ARG A 10 8.05 -8.27 10.81
C ARG A 10 7.56 -9.67 10.45
N VAL A 11 7.81 -10.67 11.30
CA VAL A 11 7.34 -12.05 11.09
C VAL A 11 5.81 -12.10 11.01
N ARG A 12 5.11 -11.39 11.92
CA ARG A 12 3.64 -11.33 11.93
C ARG A 12 3.08 -10.69 10.66
N ARG A 13 3.71 -9.62 10.15
CA ARG A 13 3.33 -8.99 8.88
C ARG A 13 3.50 -9.95 7.71
N TYR A 14 4.65 -10.62 7.58
CA TYR A 14 4.88 -11.56 6.48
C TYR A 14 3.97 -12.79 6.52
N ALA A 15 3.72 -13.35 7.70
CA ALA A 15 2.75 -14.45 7.85
C ALA A 15 1.33 -14.04 7.42
N ARG A 16 0.93 -12.79 7.71
CA ARG A 16 -0.37 -12.24 7.29
C ARG A 16 -0.46 -12.09 5.76
N VAL A 17 0.60 -11.65 5.10
CA VAL A 17 0.64 -11.58 3.62
C VAL A 17 0.59 -12.97 3.01
N GLY A 18 1.44 -13.88 3.49
CA GLY A 18 1.55 -15.24 2.95
C GLY A 18 0.23 -16.01 3.06
N SER A 19 -0.47 -15.89 4.20
CA SER A 19 -1.80 -16.51 4.38
C SER A 19 -2.87 -15.89 3.48
N ALA A 20 -2.87 -14.57 3.29
CA ALA A 20 -3.82 -13.90 2.39
C ALA A 20 -3.60 -14.32 0.92
N MET A 21 -2.35 -14.32 0.45
CA MET A 21 -2.00 -14.74 -0.92
C MET A 21 -2.27 -16.23 -1.14
N GLY A 22 -1.93 -17.10 -0.19
CA GLY A 22 -2.21 -18.53 -0.28
C GLY A 22 -3.70 -18.83 -0.32
N GLY A 23 -4.52 -18.11 0.44
CA GLY A 23 -5.97 -18.22 0.40
C GLY A 23 -6.57 -17.81 -0.95
N LEU A 24 -6.05 -16.75 -1.56
CA LEU A 24 -6.46 -16.32 -2.91
C LEU A 24 -6.08 -17.37 -3.96
N ALA A 25 -4.84 -17.86 -3.93
CA ALA A 25 -4.36 -18.86 -4.90
C ALA A 25 -5.14 -20.18 -4.81
N ALA A 26 -5.38 -20.70 -3.60
CA ALA A 26 -6.16 -21.92 -3.40
C ALA A 26 -7.60 -21.78 -3.91
N ARG A 27 -8.21 -20.60 -3.76
CA ARG A 27 -9.57 -20.33 -4.21
C ARG A 27 -9.68 -20.16 -5.71
N LEU A 28 -8.75 -19.45 -6.36
CA LEU A 28 -8.69 -19.35 -7.81
C LEU A 28 -8.47 -20.72 -8.47
N ALA A 29 -7.61 -21.55 -7.87
CA ALA A 29 -7.43 -22.93 -8.29
C ALA A 29 -8.70 -23.77 -8.07
N GLY A 30 -9.38 -23.62 -6.92
CA GLY A 30 -10.65 -24.29 -6.64
C GLY A 30 -11.80 -23.86 -7.57
N GLU A 31 -11.88 -22.59 -7.92
CA GLU A 31 -12.86 -22.08 -8.91
C GLU A 31 -12.61 -22.72 -10.27
N ARG A 32 -11.36 -22.72 -10.73
CA ARG A 32 -10.98 -23.23 -12.06
C ARG A 32 -11.06 -24.75 -12.16
N TYR A 33 -10.86 -25.47 -11.05
CA TYR A 33 -10.77 -26.94 -11.04
C TYR A 33 -12.05 -27.62 -10.52
N LEU A 34 -12.84 -26.95 -9.67
CA LEU A 34 -14.03 -27.51 -9.01
C LEU A 34 -15.32 -26.73 -9.30
N GLY A 35 -15.26 -25.57 -9.98
CA GLY A 35 -16.43 -24.84 -10.45
C GLY A 35 -17.28 -24.17 -9.35
N PHE A 36 -16.72 -23.95 -8.16
CA PHE A 36 -17.43 -23.25 -7.09
C PHE A 36 -17.65 -21.77 -7.44
N ALA A 37 -18.89 -21.28 -7.28
CA ALA A 37 -19.18 -19.86 -7.41
C ALA A 37 -18.57 -19.09 -6.23
N ILE A 38 -17.59 -18.23 -6.53
CA ILE A 38 -16.90 -17.41 -5.56
C ILE A 38 -17.45 -15.98 -5.63
N ASP A 39 -17.78 -15.41 -4.47
CA ASP A 39 -18.21 -14.02 -4.35
C ASP A 39 -16.98 -13.09 -4.48
N ARG A 40 -16.70 -12.68 -5.73
CA ARG A 40 -15.50 -11.91 -6.07
C ARG A 40 -15.46 -10.55 -5.38
N GLU A 41 -16.59 -9.90 -5.19
CA GLU A 41 -16.68 -8.58 -4.56
C GLU A 41 -16.31 -8.66 -3.07
N ARG A 42 -16.86 -9.64 -2.35
CA ARG A 42 -16.53 -9.85 -0.95
C ARG A 42 -15.05 -10.17 -0.73
N HIS A 43 -14.45 -10.95 -1.63
CA HIS A 43 -13.04 -11.28 -1.52
C HIS A 43 -12.09 -10.16 -1.93
N ALA A 44 -12.49 -9.32 -2.89
CA ALA A 44 -11.76 -8.11 -3.20
C ALA A 44 -11.72 -7.18 -1.97
N ALA A 45 -12.83 -7.03 -1.24
CA ALA A 45 -12.89 -6.27 0.00
C ALA A 45 -12.04 -6.90 1.13
N ASP A 46 -12.06 -8.22 1.29
CA ASP A 46 -11.22 -8.94 2.25
C ASP A 46 -9.72 -8.74 1.93
N LEU A 47 -9.36 -8.79 0.64
CA LEU A 47 -8.00 -8.52 0.19
C LEU A 47 -7.63 -7.07 0.52
N LYS A 48 -8.45 -6.08 0.16
CA LYS A 48 -8.24 -4.67 0.51
C LYS A 48 -7.97 -4.49 2.02
N ALA A 49 -8.80 -5.10 2.87
CA ALA A 49 -8.66 -5.01 4.32
C ALA A 49 -7.37 -5.66 4.83
N ALA A 50 -6.96 -6.80 4.25
CA ALA A 50 -5.70 -7.46 4.57
C ALA A 50 -4.48 -6.63 4.11
N LEU A 51 -4.60 -5.95 2.97
CA LEU A 51 -3.55 -5.15 2.37
C LEU A 51 -3.41 -3.74 2.98
N GLY A 52 -4.50 -3.15 3.49
CA GLY A 52 -4.52 -1.79 4.07
C GLY A 52 -3.65 -1.64 5.32
N GLY A 53 -3.35 -2.74 6.01
CA GLY A 53 -2.44 -2.76 7.16
C GLY A 53 -0.95 -2.85 6.82
N ILE A 54 -0.56 -3.04 5.55
CA ILE A 54 0.82 -3.39 5.18
C ILE A 54 1.36 -2.41 4.13
N LYS A 55 2.08 -1.39 4.62
CA LYS A 55 2.62 -0.30 3.79
C LYS A 55 3.97 -0.68 3.16
N GLY A 56 4.20 -0.28 1.90
CA GLY A 56 5.50 -0.36 1.22
C GLY A 56 5.65 -1.54 0.24
N PRO A 57 6.07 -2.75 0.66
CA PRO A 57 6.29 -3.88 -0.25
C PRO A 57 5.04 -4.32 -1.02
N LEU A 58 3.87 -4.24 -0.39
CA LEU A 58 2.59 -4.59 -1.02
C LEU A 58 2.09 -3.53 -2.01
N MET A 59 2.44 -2.26 -1.80
CA MET A 59 2.23 -1.21 -2.80
C MET A 59 2.98 -1.52 -4.10
N LYS A 60 4.21 -2.07 -3.99
CA LYS A 60 4.99 -2.51 -5.15
C LYS A 60 4.38 -3.73 -5.83
N VAL A 61 3.81 -4.66 -5.07
CA VAL A 61 3.06 -5.80 -5.64
C VAL A 61 1.82 -5.31 -6.37
N ALA A 62 1.05 -4.39 -5.79
CA ALA A 62 -0.10 -3.77 -6.44
C ALA A 62 0.31 -3.02 -7.72
N GLN A 63 1.41 -2.26 -7.69
CA GLN A 63 1.98 -1.59 -8.85
C GLN A 63 2.40 -2.59 -9.94
N LEU A 64 3.05 -3.70 -9.58
CA LEU A 64 3.50 -4.72 -10.53
C LEU A 64 2.33 -5.51 -11.11
N LEU A 65 1.34 -5.87 -10.30
CA LEU A 65 0.12 -6.53 -10.77
C LEU A 65 -0.70 -5.63 -11.70
N ALA A 66 -0.73 -4.31 -11.45
CA ALA A 66 -1.37 -3.35 -12.34
C ALA A 66 -0.70 -3.22 -13.72
N THR A 67 0.56 -3.67 -13.88
CA THR A 67 1.25 -3.69 -15.18
C THR A 67 0.98 -4.93 -16.01
N ILE A 68 0.33 -5.95 -15.44
CA ILE A 68 0.02 -7.21 -16.15
C ILE A 68 -1.48 -7.19 -16.49
N PRO A 69 -1.85 -6.93 -17.75
CA PRO A 69 -3.24 -6.97 -18.18
C PRO A 69 -3.84 -8.35 -17.89
N GLU A 70 -5.06 -8.39 -17.37
CA GLU A 70 -5.80 -9.63 -17.03
C GLU A 70 -5.19 -10.54 -15.94
N ALA A 71 -4.15 -10.10 -15.22
CA ALA A 71 -3.60 -10.87 -14.10
C ALA A 71 -4.55 -10.97 -12.90
N LEU A 72 -5.50 -10.03 -12.79
CA LEU A 72 -6.47 -9.96 -11.72
C LEU A 72 -7.87 -9.64 -12.27
N PRO A 73 -8.93 -10.23 -11.70
CA PRO A 73 -10.30 -9.81 -11.98
C PRO A 73 -10.52 -8.33 -11.62
N GLU A 74 -11.43 -7.67 -12.34
CA GLU A 74 -11.64 -6.21 -12.31
C GLU A 74 -12.01 -5.67 -10.91
N GLU A 75 -12.64 -6.49 -10.08
CA GLU A 75 -13.01 -6.16 -8.70
C GLU A 75 -11.76 -5.96 -7.83
N TYR A 76 -10.73 -6.79 -8.01
CA TYR A 76 -9.47 -6.67 -7.26
C TYR A 76 -8.66 -5.46 -7.71
N VAL A 77 -8.68 -5.13 -9.00
CA VAL A 77 -8.02 -3.95 -9.55
C VAL A 77 -8.59 -2.67 -8.93
N ARG A 78 -9.92 -2.56 -8.85
CA ARG A 78 -10.59 -1.40 -8.24
C ARG A 78 -10.19 -1.18 -6.79
N GLU A 79 -10.16 -2.25 -5.99
CA GLU A 79 -9.79 -2.16 -4.58
C GLU A 79 -8.31 -1.82 -4.37
N LEU A 80 -7.41 -2.33 -5.21
CA LEU A 80 -5.98 -2.00 -5.17
C LEU A 80 -5.71 -0.54 -5.55
N ILE A 81 -6.44 0.01 -6.51
CA ILE A 81 -6.36 1.44 -6.88
C ILE A 81 -6.77 2.32 -5.69
N GLN A 82 -7.86 1.98 -5.00
CA GLN A 82 -8.27 2.70 -3.79
C GLN A 82 -7.21 2.62 -2.69
N LEU A 83 -6.60 1.44 -2.50
CA LEU A 83 -5.51 1.27 -1.53
C LEU A 83 -4.28 2.15 -1.84
N GLN A 84 -3.96 2.35 -3.11
CA GLN A 84 -2.88 3.24 -3.53
C GLN A 84 -3.18 4.72 -3.23
N ALA A 85 -4.47 5.11 -3.29
CA ALA A 85 -4.90 6.47 -3.00
C ALA A 85 -4.87 6.81 -1.50
N ASP A 86 -5.08 5.81 -0.63
CA ASP A 86 -5.22 5.98 0.83
C ASP A 86 -3.88 6.06 1.61
N ALA A 87 -2.76 6.33 0.94
CA ALA A 87 -1.49 6.53 1.65
C ALA A 87 -1.55 7.83 2.49
N PRO A 88 -1.42 7.78 3.82
CA PRO A 88 -1.49 8.99 4.64
C PRO A 88 -0.29 9.90 4.40
N ALA A 89 -0.53 11.22 4.43
CA ALA A 89 0.52 12.21 4.29
C ALA A 89 1.61 12.04 5.37
N MET A 90 2.86 12.26 4.99
CA MET A 90 3.99 12.30 5.90
C MET A 90 3.88 13.52 6.82
N GLY A 91 4.08 13.31 8.11
CA GLY A 91 4.04 14.39 9.10
C GLY A 91 5.12 15.45 8.85
N TRP A 92 4.80 16.70 9.19
CA TRP A 92 5.68 17.86 9.03
C TRP A 92 7.15 17.66 9.48
N PRO A 93 7.44 17.01 10.63
CA PRO A 93 8.82 16.78 11.05
C PRO A 93 9.64 15.96 10.05
N PHE A 94 9.01 15.00 9.36
CA PHE A 94 9.68 14.19 8.34
C PHE A 94 9.99 15.01 7.10
N VAL A 95 9.02 15.81 6.63
CA VAL A 95 9.17 16.72 5.49
C VAL A 95 10.31 17.70 5.75
N ARG A 96 10.31 18.35 6.91
CA ARG A 96 11.35 19.31 7.30
C ARG A 96 12.75 18.69 7.29
N ARG A 97 12.90 17.48 7.85
CA ARG A 97 14.19 16.76 7.87
C ARG A 97 14.66 16.40 6.47
N ARG A 98 13.75 15.95 5.60
CA ARG A 98 14.09 15.61 4.21
C ARG A 98 14.53 16.85 3.43
N MET A 99 13.76 17.93 3.51
CA MET A 99 14.10 19.20 2.85
C MET A 99 15.44 19.76 3.35
N GLN A 100 15.72 19.64 4.65
CA GLN A 100 17.01 20.04 5.21
C GLN A 100 18.18 19.20 4.68
N GLY A 101 18.00 17.90 4.49
CA GLY A 101 19.02 17.02 3.92
C GLY A 101 19.32 17.32 2.46
N GLU A 102 18.29 17.63 1.66
CA GLU A 102 18.43 17.86 0.22
C GLU A 102 18.83 19.30 -0.13
N LEU A 103 18.35 20.30 0.62
CA LEU A 103 18.48 21.72 0.27
C LEU A 103 19.27 22.55 1.29
N GLY A 104 19.68 21.93 2.40
CA GLY A 104 20.43 22.54 3.50
C GLY A 104 19.55 23.11 4.62
N PRO A 105 20.16 23.58 5.72
CA PRO A 105 19.45 24.05 6.93
C PRO A 105 18.48 25.21 6.68
N ASP A 106 18.79 26.12 5.77
CA ASP A 106 17.98 27.32 5.50
C ASP A 106 17.08 27.18 4.26
N TRP A 107 16.72 25.95 3.88
CA TRP A 107 15.97 25.67 2.65
C TRP A 107 14.68 26.47 2.51
N GLN A 108 14.00 26.79 3.62
CA GLN A 108 12.74 27.54 3.61
C GLN A 108 12.89 28.93 2.98
N ARG A 109 14.06 29.56 3.09
CA ARG A 109 14.32 30.89 2.51
C ARG A 109 14.30 30.89 0.98
N ARG A 110 14.39 29.71 0.35
CA ARG A 110 14.30 29.56 -1.10
C ARG A 110 12.86 29.65 -1.63
N PHE A 111 11.87 29.66 -0.74
CA PHE A 111 10.46 29.71 -1.08
C PHE A 111 9.81 30.99 -0.55
N LYS A 112 8.87 31.56 -1.31
CA LYS A 112 8.05 32.69 -0.84
C LYS A 112 7.08 32.27 0.28
N SER A 113 6.56 31.05 0.18
CA SER A 113 5.68 30.40 1.16
C SER A 113 5.81 28.89 1.00
N PHE A 114 5.62 28.13 2.09
CA PHE A 114 5.67 26.67 2.09
C PHE A 114 4.57 26.11 2.98
N GLU A 115 3.62 25.37 2.40
CA GLU A 115 2.50 24.75 3.12
C GLU A 115 2.99 23.50 3.88
N HIS A 116 2.56 23.33 5.13
CA HIS A 116 2.96 22.16 5.95
C HIS A 116 2.01 20.97 5.78
N VAL A 117 0.88 21.17 5.12
CA VAL A 117 -0.13 20.16 4.82
C VAL A 117 0.05 19.73 3.37
N ALA A 118 0.14 18.42 3.15
CA ALA A 118 0.18 17.87 1.80
C ALA A 118 -1.16 18.08 1.10
N ALA A 119 -1.12 18.53 -0.15
CA ALA A 119 -2.27 18.56 -1.03
C ALA A 119 -2.64 17.15 -1.53
N ARG A 120 -1.65 16.27 -1.74
CA ARG A 120 -1.88 14.90 -2.21
C ARG A 120 -0.79 13.92 -1.80
N ALA A 121 -1.18 12.67 -1.53
CA ALA A 121 -0.24 11.56 -1.44
C ALA A 121 0.24 11.12 -2.83
N ALA A 122 1.52 10.81 -2.96
CA ALA A 122 2.13 10.22 -4.14
C ALA A 122 2.76 8.86 -3.78
N SER A 123 2.95 7.97 -4.76
CA SER A 123 3.32 6.57 -4.47
C SER A 123 4.63 6.41 -3.67
N LEU A 124 5.56 7.35 -3.81
CA LEU A 124 6.86 7.40 -3.11
C LEU A 124 7.05 8.70 -2.30
N GLY A 125 6.03 9.56 -2.22
CA GLY A 125 6.17 10.90 -1.69
C GLY A 125 4.85 11.62 -1.43
N GLN A 126 4.88 12.94 -1.41
CA GLN A 126 3.68 13.77 -1.32
C GLN A 126 3.92 15.09 -2.05
N VAL A 127 2.82 15.72 -2.46
CA VAL A 127 2.77 17.09 -3.01
C VAL A 127 2.02 17.96 -2.02
#